data_AF-V9P467-F1
#
_entry.id   AF-V9P467-F1
#
_cell.length_a   1.000
_cell.length_b   1.000
_cell.length_c   1.000
_cell.angle_alpha   90.00
_cell.angle_beta   90.00
_cell.angle_gamma   90.00
#
_symmetry.space_group_name_H-M   'P 1'
#
loop_
_entity.id
_entity.type
_entity.pdbx_description
1 polymer ?
#
loop_
_entity_poly.entity_id
_entity_poly.type
_entity_poly.pdbx_seq_one_letter_code
_entity_poly.pdbx_strand_id
1 'polypeptide(L)'
;NFEFDLKKIIALSTLSQLGLMMSILSMGFYKLAFFHLLTHALFKALLFMCAGAIIHNMNNSQDIRLMGGLGVYMPLTSGCFNVANLALCGMPFLAGFYSKDLILEVVSLSYINMFSFFLYFFSTGLTVCYSFRLVYYTMTGELNCGSLNMLSDEGWVMLRGMSGLLMMSIVGGSMLSWLIFPTPYMICLPSYLKLLTLFVCVVGGVLGYLISNVSLFYFNKSLHNYLVSYFSGSMWFMPYISTYGIINYPLVLGMSVCKSFDQGWSEFLGVKIYMMN
;
A
#
# COMPACT_ATOMS: atom_id res chain seq x y z
N ASN A 1 8.66 -2.83 2.54
CA ASN A 1 9.55 -3.95 2.91
C ASN A 1 10.12 -3.91 4.32
N PHE A 2 10.06 -2.82 5.09
CA PHE A 2 10.54 -2.81 6.48
C PHE A 2 9.42 -2.83 7.53
N GLU A 3 8.23 -2.37 7.16
CA GLU A 3 7.04 -2.45 8.01
C GLU A 3 6.57 -3.89 8.22
N PHE A 4 6.00 -4.14 9.41
CA PHE A 4 5.46 -5.44 9.83
C PHE A 4 3.97 -5.39 10.21
N ASP A 5 3.40 -4.21 10.45
CA ASP A 5 1.96 -4.09 10.70
C ASP A 5 1.16 -4.32 9.41
N LEU A 6 0.30 -5.34 9.40
CA LEU A 6 -0.49 -5.74 8.22
C LEU A 6 -1.29 -4.55 7.64
N LYS A 7 -2.01 -3.80 8.48
CA LYS A 7 -2.80 -2.63 8.05
C LYS A 7 -1.92 -1.54 7.44
N LYS A 8 -0.74 -1.26 8.03
CA LYS A 8 0.17 -0.24 7.50
C LYS A 8 0.75 -0.65 6.16
N ILE A 9 1.07 -1.93 5.95
CA ILE A 9 1.54 -2.44 4.65
C ILE A 9 0.45 -2.24 3.58
N ILE A 10 -0.82 -2.54 3.89
CA ILE A 10 -1.93 -2.36 2.95
C ILE A 10 -2.18 -0.85 2.67
N ALA A 11 -2.01 0.02 3.66
CA ALA A 11 -2.13 1.47 3.51
C ALA A 11 -0.97 2.08 2.69
N LEU A 12 0.28 1.67 2.93
CA LEU A 12 1.41 2.15 2.13
C LEU A 12 1.32 1.67 0.68
N SER A 13 0.71 0.51 0.44
CA SER A 13 0.45 0.07 -0.91
C SER A 13 -0.67 0.86 -1.59
N THR A 14 -1.69 1.38 -0.89
CA THR A 14 -2.63 2.35 -1.51
C THR A 14 -1.93 3.66 -1.86
N LEU A 15 -1.03 4.15 -1.00
CA LEU A 15 -0.21 5.34 -1.29
C LEU A 15 0.63 5.15 -2.57
N SER A 16 1.23 3.97 -2.76
CA SER A 16 1.97 3.67 -3.99
C SER A 16 1.09 3.67 -5.26
N GLN A 17 -0.12 3.13 -5.19
CA GLN A 17 -1.06 3.10 -6.32
C GLN A 17 -1.65 4.49 -6.60
N LEU A 18 -1.91 5.28 -5.57
CA LEU A 18 -2.30 6.69 -5.73
C LEU A 18 -1.20 7.50 -6.40
N GLY A 19 0.07 7.27 -6.07
CA GLY A 19 1.20 7.87 -6.78
C GLY A 19 1.18 7.54 -8.27
N LEU A 20 0.92 6.28 -8.61
CA LEU A 20 0.74 5.82 -9.99
C LEU A 20 -0.46 6.55 -10.66
N MET A 21 -1.62 6.62 -10.00
CA MET A 21 -2.81 7.34 -10.51
C MET A 21 -2.54 8.83 -10.77
N MET A 22 -1.91 9.52 -9.83
CA MET A 22 -1.59 10.95 -9.95
C MET A 22 -0.60 11.22 -11.09
N SER A 23 0.36 10.32 -11.27
CA SER A 23 1.36 10.46 -12.32
C SER A 23 0.77 10.30 -13.73
N ILE A 24 -0.19 9.39 -13.93
CA ILE A 24 -0.94 9.27 -15.20
C ILE A 24 -1.84 10.50 -15.43
N LEU A 25 -2.48 10.98 -14.36
CA LEU A 25 -3.32 12.17 -14.43
C LEU A 25 -2.50 13.37 -14.91
N SER A 26 -1.26 13.51 -14.43
CA SER A 26 -0.33 14.56 -14.85
C SER A 26 0.07 14.45 -16.34
N MET A 27 0.02 13.25 -16.93
CA MET A 27 0.25 13.01 -18.35
C MET A 27 -0.99 13.27 -19.23
N GLY A 28 -2.12 13.64 -18.62
CA GLY A 28 -3.37 13.96 -19.32
C GLY A 28 -4.32 12.78 -19.55
N PHE A 29 -3.97 11.57 -19.12
CA PHE A 29 -4.81 10.38 -19.32
C PHE A 29 -5.81 10.14 -18.19
N TYR A 30 -6.75 11.07 -17.99
CA TYR A 30 -7.73 11.00 -16.90
C TYR A 30 -8.63 9.74 -16.95
N LYS A 31 -8.99 9.24 -18.14
CA LYS A 31 -9.81 8.02 -18.28
C LYS A 31 -9.10 6.78 -17.74
N LEU A 32 -7.79 6.64 -17.98
CA LEU A 32 -6.97 5.55 -17.44
C LEU A 32 -6.81 5.65 -15.93
N ALA A 33 -6.57 6.86 -15.42
CA ALA A 33 -6.49 7.11 -13.98
C ALA A 33 -7.81 6.75 -13.27
N PHE A 34 -8.96 7.15 -13.83
CA PHE A 34 -10.29 6.82 -13.30
C PHE A 34 -10.57 5.31 -13.36
N PHE A 35 -10.25 4.66 -14.47
CA PHE A 35 -10.39 3.21 -14.61
C PHE A 35 -9.54 2.45 -13.57
N HIS A 36 -8.29 2.88 -13.35
CA HIS A 36 -7.45 2.29 -12.33
C HIS A 36 -7.99 2.56 -10.92
N LEU A 37 -8.52 3.75 -10.64
CA LEU A 37 -9.15 4.06 -9.35
C LEU A 37 -10.30 3.10 -9.03
N LEU A 38 -11.19 2.84 -9.99
CA LEU A 38 -12.31 1.90 -9.82
C LEU A 38 -11.82 0.47 -9.58
N THR A 39 -10.94 -0.04 -10.43
CA THR A 39 -10.39 -1.40 -10.27
C THR A 39 -9.61 -1.55 -8.96
N HIS A 40 -8.86 -0.53 -8.57
CA HIS A 40 -8.14 -0.46 -7.29
C HIS A 40 -9.07 -0.51 -6.08
N ALA A 41 -10.20 0.21 -6.10
CA ALA A 41 -11.17 0.17 -5.02
C ALA A 41 -11.69 -1.26 -4.77
N LEU A 42 -11.94 -2.03 -5.83
CA LEU A 42 -12.45 -3.39 -5.75
C LEU A 42 -11.49 -4.34 -5.02
N PHE A 43 -10.25 -4.47 -5.49
CA PHE A 43 -9.31 -5.40 -4.86
C PHE A 43 -8.75 -4.88 -3.54
N LYS A 44 -8.69 -3.56 -3.32
CA LYS A 44 -8.31 -3.01 -2.00
C LYS A 44 -9.35 -3.22 -0.94
N ALA A 45 -10.64 -3.08 -1.26
CA ALA A 45 -11.71 -3.42 -0.34
C ALA A 45 -11.62 -4.90 0.09
N LEU A 46 -11.35 -5.80 -0.87
CA LEU A 46 -11.12 -7.21 -0.58
C LEU A 46 -9.91 -7.43 0.34
N LEU A 47 -8.76 -6.77 0.08
CA LEU A 47 -7.57 -6.85 0.93
C LEU A 47 -7.82 -6.39 2.37
N PHE A 48 -8.48 -5.24 2.56
CA PHE A 48 -8.78 -4.73 3.90
C PHE A 48 -9.81 -5.59 4.64
N MET A 49 -10.79 -6.15 3.93
CA MET A 49 -11.77 -7.06 4.52
C MET A 49 -11.10 -8.38 4.97
N CYS A 50 -10.26 -8.98 4.12
CA CYS A 50 -9.46 -10.16 4.47
C CYS A 50 -8.52 -9.88 5.64
N ALA A 51 -7.81 -8.75 5.63
CA ALA A 51 -6.94 -8.36 6.74
C ALA A 51 -7.72 -8.14 8.05
N GLY A 52 -8.93 -7.57 7.97
CA GLY A 52 -9.82 -7.41 9.12
C GLY A 52 -10.20 -8.76 9.74
N ALA A 53 -10.54 -9.74 8.91
CA ALA A 53 -10.83 -11.11 9.34
C ALA A 53 -9.64 -11.77 10.03
N ILE A 54 -8.46 -11.69 9.41
CA ILE A 54 -7.24 -12.27 9.96
C ILE A 54 -6.92 -11.63 11.31
N ILE A 55 -6.98 -10.29 11.42
CA ILE A 55 -6.69 -9.57 12.67
C ILE A 55 -7.70 -9.92 13.76
N HIS A 56 -8.98 -10.03 13.42
CA HIS A 56 -10.02 -10.42 14.38
C HIS A 56 -9.76 -11.82 14.95
N ASN A 57 -9.47 -12.80 14.08
CA ASN A 57 -9.20 -14.18 14.49
C ASN A 57 -7.85 -14.35 15.20
N MET A 58 -6.96 -13.36 15.05
CA MET A 58 -5.66 -13.28 15.70
C MET A 58 -5.68 -12.42 16.97
N ASN A 59 -6.84 -12.27 17.62
CA ASN A 59 -7.03 -11.49 18.86
C ASN A 59 -6.46 -10.06 18.77
N ASN A 60 -6.72 -9.37 17.66
CA ASN A 60 -6.24 -8.02 17.35
C ASN A 60 -4.72 -7.87 17.14
N SER A 61 -3.96 -8.97 17.04
CA SER A 61 -2.56 -8.89 16.63
C SER A 61 -2.45 -8.56 15.13
N GLN A 62 -1.66 -7.52 14.81
CA GLN A 62 -1.51 -7.00 13.45
C GLN A 62 -0.12 -7.30 12.85
N ASP A 63 0.81 -7.76 13.67
CA ASP A 63 2.18 -8.02 13.27
C ASP A 63 2.25 -9.31 12.44
N ILE A 64 2.69 -9.20 11.20
CA ILE A 64 2.81 -10.35 10.28
C ILE A 64 3.83 -11.39 10.77
N ARG A 65 4.74 -11.05 11.68
CA ARG A 65 5.72 -12.00 12.23
C ARG A 65 5.10 -13.03 13.16
N LEU A 66 3.98 -12.66 13.79
CA LEU A 66 3.21 -13.55 14.67
C LEU A 66 2.18 -14.36 13.89
N MET A 67 2.09 -14.15 12.57
CA MET A 67 1.26 -14.93 11.66
C MET A 67 2.09 -16.08 11.05
N GLY A 68 1.41 -16.94 10.30
CA GLY A 68 2.01 -18.06 9.58
C GLY A 68 0.97 -19.13 9.31
N GLY A 69 1.17 -19.99 8.31
CA GLY A 69 0.33 -21.16 8.06
C GLY A 69 -1.18 -20.91 7.87
N LEU A 70 -1.64 -19.68 7.64
CA LEU A 70 -3.08 -19.33 7.58
C LEU A 70 -3.81 -20.07 6.45
N GLY A 71 -3.09 -20.53 5.42
CA GLY A 71 -3.65 -21.33 4.34
C GLY A 71 -4.30 -22.65 4.79
N VAL A 72 -3.85 -23.21 5.93
CA VAL A 72 -4.41 -24.47 6.47
C VAL A 72 -5.61 -24.19 7.38
N TYR A 73 -5.54 -23.16 8.21
CA TYR A 73 -6.54 -22.89 9.26
C TYR A 73 -7.70 -22.01 8.78
N MET A 74 -7.45 -21.14 7.81
CA MET A 74 -8.43 -20.19 7.26
C MET A 74 -8.34 -20.18 5.71
N PRO A 75 -8.71 -21.30 5.06
CA PRO A 75 -8.46 -21.52 3.62
C PRO A 75 -9.23 -20.55 2.72
N LEU A 76 -10.44 -20.13 3.11
CA LEU A 76 -11.28 -19.32 2.22
C LEU A 76 -10.85 -17.85 2.27
N THR A 77 -10.59 -17.32 3.46
CA THR A 77 -10.06 -15.96 3.62
C THR A 77 -8.63 -15.84 3.07
N SER A 78 -7.76 -16.85 3.26
CA SER A 78 -6.42 -16.88 2.66
C SER A 78 -6.44 -16.94 1.13
N GLY A 79 -7.34 -17.73 0.54
CA GLY A 79 -7.57 -17.75 -0.91
C GLY A 79 -7.98 -16.37 -1.44
N CYS A 80 -8.97 -15.72 -0.79
CA CYS A 80 -9.42 -14.38 -1.16
C CYS A 80 -8.29 -13.35 -1.05
N PHE A 81 -7.51 -13.40 0.02
CA PHE A 81 -6.38 -12.52 0.26
C PHE A 81 -5.29 -12.66 -0.81
N ASN A 82 -4.96 -13.89 -1.21
CA ASN A 82 -3.97 -14.14 -2.26
C ASN A 82 -4.43 -13.66 -3.64
N VAL A 83 -5.70 -13.89 -4.00
CA VAL A 83 -6.26 -13.36 -5.26
C VAL A 83 -6.19 -11.83 -5.28
N ALA A 84 -6.52 -11.19 -4.15
CA ALA A 84 -6.46 -9.74 -4.04
C ALA A 84 -5.01 -9.19 -4.12
N ASN A 85 -4.04 -9.90 -3.53
CA ASN A 85 -2.61 -9.57 -3.64
C ASN A 85 -2.09 -9.73 -5.07
N LEU A 86 -2.49 -10.79 -5.79
CA LEU A 86 -2.13 -11.00 -7.18
C LEU A 86 -2.77 -9.93 -8.10
N ALA A 87 -4.00 -9.53 -7.81
CA ALA A 87 -4.65 -8.42 -8.51
C ALA A 87 -3.86 -7.10 -8.33
N LEU A 88 -3.36 -6.83 -7.12
CA LEU A 88 -2.50 -5.67 -6.84
C LEU A 88 -1.16 -5.72 -7.60
N CYS A 89 -0.59 -6.91 -7.77
CA CYS A 89 0.62 -7.12 -8.56
C CYS A 89 0.38 -6.79 -10.04
N GLY A 90 -0.81 -7.09 -10.56
CA GLY A 90 -1.15 -7.00 -11.97
C GLY A 90 -0.97 -8.33 -12.71
N MET A 91 -1.17 -9.47 -12.03
CA MET A 91 -1.10 -10.78 -12.66
C MET A 91 -2.13 -10.89 -13.81
N PRO A 92 -1.80 -11.50 -14.96
CA PRO A 92 -2.68 -11.60 -16.12
C PRO A 92 -4.07 -12.10 -15.75
N PHE A 93 -5.07 -11.55 -16.42
CA PHE A 93 -6.51 -11.84 -16.28
C PHE A 93 -7.20 -11.41 -14.97
N LEU A 94 -6.48 -10.83 -14.00
CA LEU A 94 -7.11 -10.20 -12.83
C LEU A 94 -7.41 -8.72 -13.08
N ALA A 95 -8.30 -8.12 -12.26
CA ALA A 95 -8.73 -6.74 -12.50
C ALA A 95 -7.59 -5.71 -12.56
N GLY A 96 -6.51 -5.92 -11.82
CA GLY A 96 -5.36 -5.01 -11.85
C GLY A 96 -4.52 -5.10 -13.12
N PHE A 97 -4.53 -6.21 -13.84
CA PHE A 97 -3.83 -6.32 -15.14
C PHE A 97 -4.44 -5.37 -16.16
N TYR A 98 -5.77 -5.40 -16.31
CA TYR A 98 -6.47 -4.57 -17.30
C TYR A 98 -6.17 -3.08 -17.16
N SER A 99 -5.99 -2.58 -15.93
CA SER A 99 -5.70 -1.16 -15.68
C SER A 99 -4.21 -0.87 -15.58
N LYS A 100 -3.49 -1.54 -14.68
CA LYS A 100 -2.09 -1.22 -14.35
C LYS A 100 -1.13 -1.53 -15.51
N ASP A 101 -1.33 -2.64 -16.21
CA ASP A 101 -0.48 -3.00 -17.36
C ASP A 101 -0.70 -2.02 -18.52
N LEU A 102 -1.97 -1.74 -18.84
CA LEU A 102 -2.36 -0.74 -19.84
C LEU A 102 -1.75 0.64 -19.55
N ILE A 103 -1.72 1.05 -18.29
CA ILE A 103 -1.06 2.30 -17.88
C ILE A 103 0.44 2.28 -18.20
N LEU A 104 1.16 1.23 -17.78
CA LEU A 104 2.60 1.14 -17.96
C LEU A 104 2.98 1.10 -19.44
N GLU A 105 2.13 0.50 -20.27
CA GLU A 105 2.30 0.50 -21.72
C GLU A 105 2.11 1.89 -22.33
N VAL A 106 1.07 2.62 -21.92
CA VAL A 106 0.85 4.01 -22.39
C VAL A 106 1.99 4.93 -21.94
N VAL A 107 2.48 4.74 -20.71
CA VAL A 107 3.69 5.41 -20.19
C VAL A 107 4.88 5.10 -21.11
N SER A 108 5.10 3.84 -21.48
CA SER A 108 6.22 3.47 -22.37
C SER A 108 6.12 4.00 -23.80
N LEU A 109 4.91 4.29 -24.29
CA LEU A 109 4.69 4.96 -25.58
C LEU A 109 4.90 6.47 -25.51
N SER A 110 4.65 7.07 -24.36
CA SER A 110 4.70 8.53 -24.20
C SER A 110 6.12 9.07 -24.03
N TYR A 111 6.31 10.35 -24.33
CA TYR A 111 7.58 11.04 -24.17
C TYR A 111 7.86 11.33 -22.70
N ILE A 112 8.61 10.44 -22.05
CA ILE A 112 8.95 10.51 -20.62
C ILE A 112 10.46 10.53 -20.43
N ASN A 113 10.93 11.27 -19.42
CA ASN A 113 12.34 11.26 -19.03
C ASN A 113 12.77 9.87 -18.55
N MET A 114 14.01 9.47 -18.86
CA MET A 114 14.55 8.16 -18.46
C MET A 114 14.46 7.90 -16.95
N PHE A 115 14.66 8.94 -16.13
CA PHE A 115 14.54 8.83 -14.68
C PHE A 115 13.11 8.48 -14.24
N SER A 116 12.10 9.18 -14.74
CA SER A 116 10.69 8.86 -14.45
C SER A 116 10.31 7.48 -14.97
N PHE A 117 10.76 7.10 -16.16
CA PHE A 117 10.56 5.75 -16.70
C PHE A 117 11.09 4.68 -15.74
N PHE A 118 12.32 4.85 -15.26
CA PHE A 118 12.90 3.95 -14.26
C PHE A 118 12.06 3.88 -12.98
N LEU A 119 11.61 5.02 -12.45
CA LEU A 119 10.78 5.04 -11.22
C LEU A 119 9.45 4.30 -11.39
N TYR A 120 8.79 4.37 -12.55
CA TYR A 120 7.58 3.59 -12.81
C TYR A 120 7.83 2.09 -12.68
N PHE A 121 8.78 1.56 -13.43
CA PHE A 121 9.06 0.12 -13.40
C PHE A 121 9.65 -0.31 -12.05
N PHE A 122 10.54 0.48 -11.45
CA PHE A 122 11.08 0.16 -10.13
C PHE A 122 10.00 0.13 -9.05
N SER A 123 9.07 1.10 -9.05
CA SER A 123 7.95 1.09 -8.11
C SER A 123 7.05 -0.13 -8.30
N THR A 124 6.79 -0.54 -9.55
CA THR A 124 6.00 -1.76 -9.83
C THR A 124 6.71 -3.02 -9.34
N GLY A 125 8.02 -3.14 -9.55
CA GLY A 125 8.82 -4.24 -8.99
C GLY A 125 8.78 -4.29 -7.46
N LEU A 126 8.86 -3.13 -6.80
CA LEU A 126 8.69 -3.04 -5.35
C LEU A 126 7.27 -3.44 -4.90
N THR A 127 6.23 -3.14 -5.70
CA THR A 127 4.86 -3.58 -5.39
C THR A 127 4.72 -5.09 -5.34
N VAL A 128 5.39 -5.77 -6.26
CA VAL A 128 5.40 -7.23 -6.28
C VAL A 128 6.30 -7.78 -5.17
N CYS A 129 7.43 -7.13 -4.90
CA CYS A 129 8.32 -7.55 -3.82
C CYS A 129 7.64 -7.53 -2.43
N TYR A 130 6.91 -6.46 -2.07
CA TYR A 130 6.25 -6.40 -0.76
C TYR A 130 5.03 -7.31 -0.66
N SER A 131 4.32 -7.58 -1.76
CA SER A 131 3.14 -8.44 -1.75
C SER A 131 3.53 -9.90 -1.60
N PHE A 132 4.56 -10.38 -2.33
CA PHE A 132 5.10 -11.72 -2.14
C PHE A 132 5.74 -11.91 -0.74
N ARG A 133 6.39 -10.88 -0.18
CA ARG A 133 6.82 -10.90 1.22
C ARG A 133 5.64 -11.11 2.16
N LEU A 134 4.55 -10.38 1.95
CA LEU A 134 3.37 -10.48 2.80
C LEU A 134 2.68 -11.85 2.67
N VAL A 135 2.64 -12.44 1.46
CA VAL A 135 2.19 -13.83 1.26
C VAL A 135 3.10 -14.81 2.01
N TYR A 136 4.42 -14.60 1.98
CA TYR A 136 5.36 -15.47 2.71
C TYR A 136 5.05 -15.49 4.22
N TYR A 137 5.02 -14.33 4.88
CA TYR A 137 4.82 -14.26 6.33
C TYR A 137 3.42 -14.71 6.79
N THR A 138 2.39 -14.55 5.96
CA THR A 138 1.01 -14.89 6.35
C THR A 138 0.65 -16.33 6.03
N MET A 139 1.06 -16.84 4.86
CA MET A 139 0.58 -18.11 4.32
C MET A 139 1.61 -19.24 4.38
N THR A 140 2.89 -18.92 4.22
CA THR A 140 3.95 -19.94 4.17
C THR A 140 4.60 -20.13 5.52
N GLY A 141 5.08 -21.34 5.78
CA GLY A 141 5.69 -21.72 7.04
C GLY A 141 4.69 -22.23 8.08
N GLU A 142 5.19 -22.44 9.29
CA GLU A 142 4.42 -22.93 10.43
C GLU A 142 3.64 -21.79 11.10
N LEU A 143 2.64 -22.14 11.91
CA LEU A 143 1.93 -21.16 12.73
C LEU A 143 2.87 -20.60 13.81
N ASN A 144 3.13 -19.28 13.77
CA ASN A 144 3.86 -18.57 14.82
C ASN A 144 2.94 -17.97 15.90
N CYS A 145 1.63 -18.23 15.80
CA CYS A 145 0.61 -17.74 16.70
C CYS A 145 0.70 -18.42 18.08
N GLY A 146 0.05 -17.86 19.11
CA GLY A 146 0.05 -18.44 20.45
C GLY A 146 -0.49 -19.88 20.48
N SER A 147 -0.22 -20.66 21.53
CA SER A 147 -0.72 -22.05 21.59
C SER A 147 -2.26 -22.13 21.66
N LEU A 148 -2.91 -21.11 22.21
CA LEU A 148 -4.36 -20.98 22.30
C LEU A 148 -4.86 -20.05 21.20
N ASN A 149 -5.10 -20.59 20.00
CA ASN A 149 -5.67 -19.84 18.88
C ASN A 149 -7.10 -20.28 18.59
N MET A 150 -7.96 -19.31 18.27
CA MET A 150 -9.34 -19.52 17.81
C MET A 150 -9.46 -19.20 16.32
N LEU A 151 -8.54 -19.72 15.50
CA LEU A 151 -8.55 -19.53 14.05
C LEU A 151 -9.73 -20.30 13.46
N SER A 152 -10.68 -19.59 12.86
CA SER A 152 -11.84 -20.19 12.20
C SER A 152 -12.36 -19.29 11.08
N ASP A 153 -12.82 -19.91 9.99
CA ASP A 153 -13.49 -19.22 8.87
C ASP A 153 -15.04 -19.25 9.02
N GLU A 154 -15.58 -19.51 10.22
CA GLU A 154 -17.02 -19.74 10.41
C GLU A 154 -17.90 -18.47 10.34
N GLY A 155 -17.30 -17.29 10.23
CA GLY A 155 -17.99 -16.01 10.14
C GLY A 155 -18.71 -15.81 8.78
N TRP A 156 -19.87 -16.45 8.59
CA TRP A 156 -20.63 -16.44 7.33
C TRP A 156 -20.93 -15.04 6.78
N VAL A 157 -21.24 -14.07 7.64
CA VAL A 157 -21.52 -12.68 7.23
C VAL A 157 -20.31 -12.06 6.53
N MET A 158 -19.14 -12.27 7.11
CA MET A 158 -17.88 -11.73 6.60
C MET A 158 -17.46 -12.47 5.32
N LEU A 159 -17.58 -13.81 5.30
CA LEU A 159 -17.30 -14.61 4.11
C LEU A 159 -18.19 -14.23 2.92
N ARG A 160 -19.48 -13.97 3.15
CA ARG A 160 -20.41 -13.52 2.10
C ARG A 160 -19.93 -12.20 1.49
N GLY A 161 -19.52 -11.23 2.32
CA GLY A 161 -18.94 -9.97 1.85
C GLY A 161 -17.67 -10.16 1.00
N MET A 162 -16.76 -11.02 1.46
CA MET A 162 -15.52 -11.32 0.72
C MET A 162 -15.77 -12.03 -0.60
N SER A 163 -16.69 -12.99 -0.64
CA SER A 163 -17.01 -13.75 -1.86
C SER A 163 -17.55 -12.84 -2.99
N GLY A 164 -18.37 -11.84 -2.65
CA GLY A 164 -18.87 -10.86 -3.63
C GLY A 164 -17.75 -9.99 -4.20
N LEU A 165 -16.87 -9.50 -3.33
CA LEU A 165 -15.70 -8.72 -3.73
C LEU A 165 -14.67 -9.57 -4.51
N LEU A 166 -14.53 -10.85 -4.19
CA LEU A 166 -13.66 -11.78 -4.91
C LEU A 166 -14.08 -11.90 -6.37
N MET A 167 -15.37 -12.18 -6.62
CA MET A 167 -15.89 -12.26 -7.99
C MET A 167 -15.65 -10.97 -8.77
N MET A 168 -15.85 -9.81 -8.12
CA MET A 168 -15.61 -8.51 -8.73
C MET A 168 -14.12 -8.22 -8.94
N SER A 169 -13.22 -8.76 -8.12
CA SER A 169 -11.77 -8.60 -8.31
C SER A 169 -11.21 -9.41 -9.49
N ILE A 170 -11.90 -10.48 -9.90
CA ILE A 170 -11.54 -11.30 -11.05
C ILE A 170 -12.18 -10.72 -12.32
N VAL A 171 -13.50 -10.53 -12.30
CA VAL A 171 -14.28 -10.19 -13.51
C VAL A 171 -14.47 -8.68 -13.68
N GLY A 172 -14.44 -7.91 -12.59
CA GLY A 172 -14.77 -6.48 -12.63
C GLY A 172 -13.84 -5.65 -13.50
N GLY A 173 -12.56 -6.02 -13.64
CA GLY A 173 -11.63 -5.29 -14.51
C GLY A 173 -11.95 -5.42 -15.99
N SER A 174 -12.29 -6.63 -16.46
CA SER A 174 -12.69 -6.85 -17.86
C SER A 174 -14.04 -6.17 -18.16
N MET A 175 -15.03 -6.33 -17.27
CA MET A 175 -16.33 -5.67 -17.40
C MET A 175 -16.20 -4.14 -17.46
N LEU A 176 -15.42 -3.55 -16.56
CA LEU A 176 -15.18 -2.10 -16.55
C LEU A 176 -14.41 -1.64 -17.79
N SER A 177 -13.46 -2.44 -18.29
CA SER A 177 -12.71 -2.09 -19.50
C SER A 177 -13.61 -1.94 -20.73
N TRP A 178 -14.56 -2.88 -20.91
CA TRP A 178 -15.52 -2.84 -22.02
C TRP A 178 -16.52 -1.69 -21.89
N LEU A 179 -16.85 -1.27 -20.67
CA LEU A 179 -17.79 -0.18 -20.44
C LEU A 179 -17.13 1.20 -20.64
N ILE A 180 -15.91 1.39 -20.17
CA ILE A 180 -15.24 2.71 -20.18
C ILE A 180 -14.56 2.99 -21.53
N PHE A 181 -14.03 1.96 -22.19
CA PHE A 181 -13.32 2.09 -23.46
C PHE A 181 -14.11 1.46 -24.61
N PRO A 182 -15.02 2.23 -25.24
CA PRO A 182 -15.79 1.74 -26.38
C PRO A 182 -14.90 1.46 -27.61
N THR A 183 -13.75 2.15 -27.70
CA THR A 183 -12.72 1.89 -28.71
C THR A 183 -11.42 1.46 -28.02
N PRO A 184 -10.84 0.31 -28.41
CA PRO A 184 -9.57 -0.14 -27.84
C PRO A 184 -8.45 0.82 -28.24
N TYR A 185 -7.57 1.15 -27.30
CA TYR A 185 -6.35 1.90 -27.59
C TYR A 185 -5.37 1.00 -28.37
N MET A 186 -4.92 1.46 -29.53
CA MET A 186 -3.85 0.78 -30.26
C MET A 186 -2.50 1.09 -29.62
N ILE A 187 -1.86 0.08 -29.06
CA ILE A 187 -0.55 0.19 -28.41
C ILE A 187 0.49 -0.51 -29.30
N CYS A 188 1.31 0.29 -29.99
CA CYS A 188 2.37 -0.20 -30.87
C CYS A 188 3.72 -0.16 -30.15
N LEU A 189 4.06 -1.24 -29.43
CA LEU A 189 5.34 -1.36 -28.73
C LEU A 189 6.19 -2.50 -29.32
N PRO A 190 7.53 -2.37 -29.32
CA PRO A 190 8.40 -3.49 -29.60
C PRO A 190 8.28 -4.54 -28.48
N SER A 191 8.57 -5.80 -28.82
CA SER A 191 8.35 -6.96 -27.93
C SER A 191 9.03 -6.83 -26.57
N TYR A 192 10.21 -6.21 -26.53
CA TYR A 192 10.95 -6.00 -25.28
C TYR A 192 10.25 -5.06 -24.29
N LEU A 193 9.59 -4.00 -24.78
CA LEU A 193 8.82 -3.09 -23.91
C LEU A 193 7.49 -3.72 -23.49
N LYS A 194 6.83 -4.44 -24.40
CA LYS A 194 5.55 -5.09 -24.11
C LYS A 194 5.68 -6.14 -23.00
N LEU A 195 6.77 -6.89 -22.96
CA LEU A 195 7.02 -7.92 -21.94
C LEU A 195 7.70 -7.39 -20.67
N LEU A 196 8.09 -6.11 -20.64
CA LEU A 196 8.86 -5.53 -19.55
C LEU A 196 8.10 -5.57 -18.21
N THR A 197 6.80 -5.26 -18.24
CA THR A 197 5.94 -5.25 -17.03
C THR A 197 5.90 -6.63 -16.38
N LEU A 198 5.67 -7.67 -17.18
CA LEU A 198 5.65 -9.06 -16.72
C LEU A 198 7.03 -9.48 -16.18
N PHE A 199 8.11 -9.13 -16.88
CA PHE A 199 9.48 -9.45 -16.43
C PHE A 199 9.78 -8.82 -15.06
N VAL A 200 9.44 -7.54 -14.89
CA VAL A 200 9.61 -6.83 -13.61
C VAL A 200 8.77 -7.46 -12.50
N CYS A 201 7.56 -7.92 -12.80
CA CYS A 201 6.73 -8.64 -11.82
C CYS A 201 7.38 -9.96 -11.39
N VAL A 202 7.90 -10.76 -12.33
CA VAL A 202 8.57 -12.04 -12.01
C VAL A 202 9.81 -11.80 -11.16
N VAL A 203 10.69 -10.87 -11.56
CA VAL A 203 11.90 -10.54 -10.80
C VAL A 203 11.53 -10.01 -9.41
N GLY A 204 10.56 -9.11 -9.31
CA GLY A 204 10.09 -8.56 -8.03
C GLY A 204 9.54 -9.64 -7.09
N GLY A 205 8.77 -10.60 -7.62
CA GLY A 205 8.21 -11.70 -6.85
C GLY A 205 9.28 -12.66 -6.32
N VAL A 206 10.22 -13.05 -7.18
CA VAL A 206 11.37 -13.89 -6.79
C VAL A 206 12.21 -13.19 -5.71
N LEU A 207 12.53 -11.91 -5.91
CA LEU A 207 13.27 -11.14 -4.90
C LEU A 207 12.51 -11.03 -3.57
N GLY A 208 11.20 -10.74 -3.61
CA GLY A 208 10.37 -10.66 -2.40
C GLY A 208 10.35 -11.96 -1.59
N TYR A 209 10.21 -13.09 -2.28
CA TYR A 209 10.23 -14.40 -1.64
C TYR A 209 11.62 -14.76 -1.08
N LEU A 210 12.69 -14.56 -1.86
CA LEU A 210 14.06 -14.86 -1.41
C LEU A 210 14.51 -13.98 -0.25
N ILE A 211 14.12 -12.70 -0.22
CA ILE A 211 14.44 -11.79 0.89
C ILE A 211 13.74 -12.22 2.19
N SER A 212 12.55 -12.83 2.09
CA SER A 212 11.76 -13.26 3.24
C SER A 212 12.09 -14.66 3.73
N ASN A 213 12.69 -15.50 2.88
CA ASN A 213 13.15 -16.84 3.25
C ASN A 213 14.35 -16.78 4.20
N VAL A 214 14.07 -16.72 5.50
CA VAL A 214 15.04 -16.74 6.58
C VAL A 214 14.92 -18.07 7.31
N SER A 215 15.95 -18.92 7.20
CA SER A 215 16.10 -20.12 8.03
C SER A 215 16.83 -19.84 9.34
N LEU A 216 16.76 -20.82 10.25
CA LEU A 216 17.65 -20.90 11.41
C LEU A 216 19.12 -20.86 10.92
N PHE A 217 19.98 -20.14 11.66
CA PHE A 217 21.40 -19.91 11.39
C PHE A 217 21.79 -18.83 10.37
N TYR A 218 20.85 -18.10 9.76
CA TYR A 218 21.24 -16.91 8.99
C TYR A 218 21.68 -15.75 9.90
N PHE A 219 22.71 -15.02 9.45
CA PHE A 219 23.07 -13.74 10.07
C PHE A 219 21.96 -12.71 9.84
N ASN A 220 21.58 -12.01 10.90
CA ASN A 220 20.63 -10.91 10.84
C ASN A 220 21.20 -9.73 10.04
N LYS A 221 20.95 -9.74 8.73
CA LYS A 221 21.37 -8.68 7.79
C LYS A 221 20.88 -7.29 8.20
N SER A 222 19.69 -7.21 8.80
CA SER A 222 19.13 -5.96 9.33
C SER A 222 19.94 -5.39 10.49
N LEU A 223 20.43 -6.23 11.41
CA LEU A 223 21.28 -5.80 12.51
C LEU A 223 22.65 -5.35 12.01
N HIS A 224 23.22 -6.05 11.02
CA HIS A 224 24.50 -5.64 10.43
C HIS A 224 24.43 -4.25 9.79
N ASN A 225 23.33 -3.97 9.06
CA ASN A 225 23.07 -2.66 8.44
C ASN A 225 22.02 -1.85 9.21
N TYR A 226 22.20 -1.74 10.54
CA TYR A 226 21.21 -1.13 11.43
C TYR A 226 20.79 0.28 10.99
N LEU A 227 21.75 1.17 10.68
CA LEU A 227 21.46 2.56 10.29
C LEU A 227 20.54 2.65 9.07
N VAL A 228 20.80 1.84 8.04
CA VAL A 228 20.00 1.81 6.81
C VAL A 228 18.61 1.24 7.09
N SER A 229 18.54 0.16 7.87
CA SER A 229 17.25 -0.46 8.23
C SER A 229 16.39 0.46 9.11
N TYR A 230 17.01 1.22 10.02
CA TYR A 230 16.33 2.16 10.90
C TYR A 230 15.82 3.38 10.12
N PHE A 231 16.64 3.96 9.25
CA PHE A 231 16.24 5.07 8.38
C PHE A 231 15.10 4.71 7.43
N SER A 232 15.19 3.53 6.79
CA SER A 232 14.15 3.06 5.87
C SER A 232 12.88 2.57 6.58
N GLY A 233 13.00 2.03 7.79
CA GLY A 233 11.89 1.62 8.64
C GLY A 233 11.10 2.81 9.21
N SER A 234 11.76 3.91 9.57
CA SER A 234 11.12 5.12 10.13
C SER A 234 10.48 6.03 9.07
N MET A 235 10.28 5.55 7.84
CA MET A 235 9.84 6.36 6.68
C MET A 235 10.71 7.60 6.48
N TRP A 236 12.03 7.42 6.45
CA TRP A 236 13.01 8.51 6.29
C TRP A 236 12.89 9.60 7.36
N PHE A 237 12.46 9.22 8.57
CA PHE A 237 12.13 10.13 9.68
C PHE A 237 11.07 11.21 9.35
N MET A 238 10.31 11.06 8.26
CA MET A 238 9.30 12.04 7.86
C MET A 238 8.25 12.32 8.93
N PRO A 239 7.72 11.32 9.68
CA PRO A 239 6.80 11.59 10.78
C PRO A 239 7.43 12.49 11.85
N TYR A 240 8.70 12.30 12.19
CA TYR A 240 9.38 13.12 13.22
C TYR A 240 9.66 14.54 12.73
N ILE A 241 10.10 14.70 11.48
CA ILE A 241 10.39 16.01 10.90
C ILE A 241 9.09 16.82 10.77
N SER A 242 8.02 16.20 10.28
CA SER A 242 6.73 16.88 10.06
C SER A 242 5.94 17.15 11.34
N THR A 243 6.03 16.29 12.35
CA THR A 243 5.33 16.52 13.63
C THR A 243 6.17 17.41 14.55
N TYR A 244 7.28 16.92 15.09
CA TYR A 244 8.07 17.66 16.08
C TYR A 244 8.73 18.92 15.50
N GLY A 245 9.25 18.85 14.27
CA GLY A 245 9.92 20.00 13.64
C GLY A 245 8.96 21.15 13.34
N ILE A 246 7.77 20.86 12.80
CA ILE A 246 6.81 21.88 12.39
C ILE A 246 6.01 22.40 13.58
N ILE A 247 5.58 21.55 14.52
CA ILE A 247 4.69 21.93 15.63
C ILE A 247 5.37 22.93 16.59
N ASN A 248 6.69 22.86 16.77
CA ASN A 248 7.38 23.71 17.75
C ASN A 248 7.26 25.21 17.43
N TYR A 249 7.39 25.62 16.16
CA TYR A 249 7.37 27.04 15.80
C TYR A 249 6.01 27.73 16.07
N PRO A 250 4.86 27.19 15.61
CA PRO A 250 3.55 27.74 15.95
C PRO A 250 3.26 27.76 17.45
N LEU A 251 3.73 26.75 18.22
CA LEU A 251 3.52 26.71 19.66
C LEU A 251 4.31 27.80 20.40
N VAL A 252 5.58 28.01 20.06
CA VAL A 252 6.40 29.08 20.66
C VAL A 252 5.85 30.45 20.30
N LEU A 253 5.44 30.63 19.03
CA LEU A 253 4.79 31.87 18.59
C LEU A 253 3.48 32.09 19.35
N GLY A 254 2.62 31.08 19.44
CA GLY A 254 1.37 31.15 20.21
C GLY A 254 1.61 31.55 21.67
N MET A 255 2.60 30.95 22.34
CA MET A 255 2.97 31.32 23.71
C MET A 255 3.45 32.77 23.80
N SER A 256 4.26 33.23 22.84
CA SER A 256 4.77 34.59 22.81
C SER A 256 3.65 35.62 22.62
N VAL A 257 2.68 35.32 21.76
CA VAL A 257 1.50 36.17 21.52
C VAL A 257 0.63 36.22 22.78
N CYS A 258 0.29 35.09 23.39
CA CYS A 258 -0.52 35.10 24.61
C CYS A 258 0.15 35.88 25.75
N LYS A 259 1.47 35.72 25.95
CA LYS A 259 2.19 36.42 27.02
C LYS A 259 2.34 37.92 26.76
N SER A 260 2.74 38.28 25.55
CA SER A 260 3.10 39.68 25.25
C SER A 260 1.89 40.51 24.85
N PHE A 261 1.01 39.95 24.04
CA PHE A 261 -0.14 40.66 23.50
C PHE A 261 -1.31 40.57 24.47
N ASP A 262 -1.91 39.38 24.62
CA ASP A 262 -3.17 39.18 25.36
C ASP A 262 -3.04 39.51 26.85
N GLN A 263 -2.07 38.89 27.54
CA GLN A 263 -1.82 39.09 28.97
C GLN A 263 -0.87 40.27 29.27
N GLY A 264 -0.43 41.00 28.25
CA GLY A 264 0.54 42.08 28.38
C GLY A 264 -0.03 43.40 27.91
N TRP A 265 0.22 43.73 26.64
CA TRP A 265 -0.12 45.03 26.06
C TRP A 265 -1.64 45.32 26.06
N SER A 266 -2.50 44.34 25.78
CA SER A 266 -3.95 44.58 25.77
C SER A 266 -4.51 44.86 27.16
N GLU A 267 -4.05 44.16 28.19
CA GLU A 267 -4.46 44.46 29.57
C GLU A 267 -3.95 45.83 30.01
N PHE A 268 -2.69 46.15 29.72
CA PHE A 268 -2.11 47.44 30.09
C PHE A 268 -2.80 48.64 29.43
N LEU A 269 -3.07 48.55 28.13
CA LEU A 269 -3.77 49.61 27.39
C LEU A 269 -5.26 49.66 27.75
N GLY A 270 -5.91 48.50 27.90
CA GLY A 270 -7.32 48.42 28.30
C GLY A 270 -7.56 49.11 29.64
N VAL A 271 -6.76 48.81 30.66
CA VAL A 271 -6.90 49.44 31.99
C VAL A 271 -6.67 50.95 31.94
N LYS A 272 -5.70 51.43 31.14
CA LYS A 272 -5.43 52.87 31.00
C LYS A 272 -6.56 53.64 30.31
N ILE A 273 -7.21 53.04 29.32
CA ILE A 273 -8.36 53.66 28.63
C ILE A 273 -9.55 53.80 29.59
N TYR A 274 -9.80 52.81 30.46
CA TYR A 274 -10.86 52.89 31.47
C TYR A 274 -10.57 53.91 32.58
N MET A 275 -9.30 54.14 32.95
CA MET A 275 -8.96 55.13 33.98
C MET A 275 -8.91 56.59 33.48
N MET A 276 -8.87 56.81 32.16
CA MET A 276 -8.84 58.17 31.57
C MET A 276 -10.24 58.75 31.26
N ASN A 277 -11.31 57.97 31.45
CA ASN A 277 -12.70 58.42 31.39
C ASN A 277 -13.28 58.57 32.80
#